data_AF-A0A970P4Y8-F1
#
_entry.id   AF-A0A970P4Y8-F1
#
_cell.length_a   1.000
_cell.length_b   1.000
_cell.length_c   1.000
_cell.angle_alpha   90.00
_cell.angle_beta   90.00
_cell.angle_gamma   90.00
#
_symmetry.space_group_name_H-M   'P 1'
#
loop_
_entity.id
_entity.type
_entity.pdbx_description
1 polymer ?
#
loop_
_entity_poly.entity_id
_entity_poly.type
_entity_poly.pdbx_seq_one_letter_code
_entity_poly.pdbx_strand_id
1 'polypeptide(L)'
;SERMLFTDLPSAEMIKYAANSMLATRISFMNDIANLCELLGADVNMVRKGIGSDTRIGNKFLYPGCGYGGSCFPKDVKALIKTADHHGYEMKVLKAVEEVNEHQKSVLYRKLKDYYKGALVGKQIALWGLSFKPETDDMREAPSLVIIRYLLNEGCSIKVYDPIAMPECRRIIGDSVVYCNDMYEALENSDALLLVTEWKEFRIPDWVKSKSIMRHELVIDGRNIYNRSELEQKGIHYIGIGQ
;
A
#
# COMPACT_ATOMS: atom_id res chain seq x y z
N SER A 1 27.94 15.79 -3.72
CA SER A 1 27.56 15.17 -5.00
C SER A 1 27.40 16.26 -6.04
N GLU A 2 27.83 16.00 -7.29
CA GLU A 2 27.50 16.87 -8.41
C GLU A 2 25.98 16.98 -8.55
N ARG A 3 25.46 18.21 -8.62
CA ARG A 3 24.02 18.48 -8.76
C ARG A 3 23.57 18.58 -10.22
N MET A 4 24.51 18.49 -11.17
CA MET A 4 24.29 18.62 -12.61
C MET A 4 25.18 17.62 -13.33
N LEU A 5 24.58 16.82 -14.22
CA LEU A 5 25.24 15.80 -15.04
C LEU A 5 24.98 16.13 -16.52
N PHE A 6 26.02 16.09 -17.34
CA PHE A 6 25.93 16.31 -18.78
C PHE A 6 26.03 14.97 -19.52
N THR A 7 25.12 14.72 -20.46
CA THR A 7 25.02 13.46 -21.20
C THR A 7 24.34 13.68 -22.55
N ASP A 8 24.41 12.70 -23.46
CA ASP A 8 23.63 12.68 -24.70
C ASP A 8 22.13 12.47 -24.47
N LEU A 9 21.31 12.81 -25.47
CA LEU A 9 19.85 12.77 -25.38
C LEU A 9 19.29 11.35 -25.05
N PRO A 10 19.66 10.27 -25.78
CA PRO A 10 19.23 8.92 -25.43
C PRO A 10 19.55 8.51 -23.98
N SER A 11 20.75 8.83 -23.51
CA SER A 11 21.15 8.54 -22.13
C SER A 11 20.33 9.33 -21.11
N ALA A 12 20.03 10.60 -21.38
CA ALA A 12 19.17 11.42 -20.51
C ALA A 12 17.76 10.82 -20.36
N GLU A 13 17.15 10.37 -21.45
CA GLU A 13 15.85 9.71 -21.44
C GLU A 13 15.89 8.39 -20.66
N MET A 14 16.89 7.55 -20.93
CA MET A 14 17.07 6.27 -20.25
C MET A 14 17.29 6.43 -18.74
N ILE A 15 18.06 7.44 -18.31
CA ILE A 15 18.30 7.72 -16.88
C ILE A 15 16.98 7.89 -16.13
N LYS A 16 15.99 8.58 -16.72
CA LYS A 16 14.68 8.78 -16.06
C LYS A 16 13.93 7.46 -15.85
N TYR A 17 13.83 6.64 -16.90
CA TYR A 17 13.13 5.36 -16.82
C TYR A 17 13.87 4.36 -15.91
N ALA A 18 15.20 4.29 -16.01
CA ALA A 18 16.02 3.40 -15.19
C ALA A 18 15.95 3.77 -13.70
N ALA A 19 15.98 5.08 -13.37
CA ALA A 19 15.87 5.53 -11.97
C ALA A 19 14.51 5.17 -11.36
N ASN A 20 13.41 5.48 -12.05
CA ASN A 20 12.06 5.13 -11.57
C ASN A 20 11.86 3.62 -11.47
N SER A 21 12.39 2.86 -12.43
CA SER A 21 12.35 1.40 -12.41
C SER A 21 13.13 0.83 -11.24
N MET A 22 14.33 1.34 -10.94
CA MET A 22 15.10 0.92 -9.76
C MET A 22 14.34 1.18 -8.45
N LEU A 23 13.69 2.32 -8.31
CA LEU A 23 12.88 2.63 -7.12
C LEU A 23 11.68 1.69 -6.98
N ALA A 24 10.99 1.39 -8.09
CA ALA A 24 9.89 0.42 -8.11
C ALA A 24 10.39 -1.00 -7.77
N THR A 25 11.53 -1.41 -8.33
CA THR A 25 12.16 -2.70 -8.05
C THR A 25 12.44 -2.89 -6.57
N ARG A 26 12.97 -1.88 -5.88
CA ARG A 26 13.25 -1.97 -4.44
C ARG A 26 11.98 -2.17 -3.62
N ILE A 27 10.89 -1.51 -3.98
CA ILE A 27 9.59 -1.68 -3.31
C ILE A 27 9.05 -3.08 -3.56
N SER A 28 8.95 -3.52 -4.82
CA SER A 28 8.42 -4.86 -5.14
C SER A 28 9.26 -5.96 -4.53
N PHE A 29 10.60 -5.85 -4.59
CA PHE A 29 11.51 -6.78 -3.94
C PHE A 29 11.20 -6.90 -2.43
N MET A 30 11.06 -5.77 -1.73
CA MET A 30 10.75 -5.81 -0.30
C MET A 30 9.35 -6.33 0.00
N ASN A 31 8.37 -6.08 -0.85
CA ASN A 31 7.03 -6.66 -0.72
C ASN A 31 7.06 -8.19 -0.85
N ASP A 32 7.83 -8.71 -1.80
CA ASP A 32 7.96 -10.16 -2.01
C ASP A 32 8.68 -10.83 -0.82
N ILE A 33 9.76 -10.21 -0.33
CA ILE A 33 10.42 -10.60 0.91
C ILE A 33 9.45 -10.54 2.10
N ALA A 34 8.61 -9.51 2.20
CA ALA A 34 7.62 -9.41 3.28
C ALA A 34 6.65 -10.59 3.28
N ASN A 35 6.13 -10.95 2.11
CA ASN A 35 5.23 -12.08 1.97
C ASN A 35 5.89 -13.40 2.41
N LEU A 36 7.17 -13.61 2.05
CA LEU A 36 7.93 -14.77 2.51
C LEU A 36 8.20 -14.73 4.03
N CYS A 37 8.47 -13.55 4.59
CA CYS A 37 8.70 -13.39 6.03
C CYS A 37 7.51 -13.91 6.84
N GLU A 38 6.27 -13.66 6.40
CA GLU A 38 5.06 -14.17 7.08
C GLU A 38 4.99 -15.70 7.11
N LEU A 39 5.40 -16.36 6.02
CA LEU A 39 5.42 -17.83 5.93
C LEU A 39 6.49 -18.46 6.81
N LEU A 40 7.61 -17.76 7.02
CA LEU A 40 8.76 -18.23 7.79
C LEU A 40 8.71 -17.80 9.26
N GLY A 41 7.78 -16.94 9.65
CA GLY A 41 7.74 -16.33 10.99
C GLY A 41 8.86 -15.32 11.24
N ALA A 42 9.37 -14.69 10.17
CA ALA A 42 10.37 -13.62 10.25
C ALA A 42 9.71 -12.23 10.27
N ASP A 43 10.39 -11.23 10.84
CA ASP A 43 9.95 -9.83 10.81
C ASP A 43 10.65 -9.06 9.69
N VAL A 44 9.88 -8.62 8.69
CA VAL A 44 10.39 -7.86 7.55
C VAL A 44 11.03 -6.53 7.96
N ASN A 45 10.62 -5.92 9.08
CA ASN A 45 11.26 -4.71 9.57
C ASN A 45 12.68 -4.97 10.05
N MET A 46 12.94 -6.15 10.61
CA MET A 46 14.29 -6.58 11.00
C MET A 46 15.12 -6.92 9.76
N VAL A 47 14.54 -7.63 8.78
CA VAL A 47 15.20 -7.90 7.49
C VAL A 47 15.58 -6.60 6.79
N ARG A 48 14.66 -5.64 6.70
CA ARG A 48 14.89 -4.30 6.13
C ARG A 48 16.06 -3.58 6.80
N LYS A 49 16.11 -3.59 8.14
CA LYS A 49 17.22 -2.99 8.91
C LYS A 49 18.54 -3.70 8.62
N GLY A 50 18.52 -5.04 8.55
CA GLY A 50 19.68 -5.87 8.24
C GLY A 50 20.26 -5.54 6.88
N ILE A 51 19.47 -5.66 5.80
CA ILE A 51 19.97 -5.40 4.44
C ILE A 51 20.30 -3.91 4.22
N GLY A 52 19.55 -3.00 4.86
CA GLY A 52 19.74 -1.56 4.72
C GLY A 52 20.98 -1.03 5.45
N SER A 53 21.61 -1.84 6.30
CA SER A 53 22.88 -1.50 6.96
C SER A 53 24.08 -1.58 6.00
N ASP A 54 23.94 -2.33 4.91
CA ASP A 54 24.92 -2.34 3.82
C ASP A 54 24.77 -1.06 2.99
N THR A 55 25.81 -0.22 2.99
CA THR A 55 25.81 1.08 2.31
C THR A 55 25.67 0.97 0.79
N ARG A 56 25.97 -0.19 0.20
CA ARG A 56 25.76 -0.47 -1.23
C ARG A 56 24.28 -0.64 -1.57
N ILE A 57 23.48 -1.06 -0.61
CA ILE A 57 22.01 -1.19 -0.73
C ILE A 57 21.34 0.11 -0.28
N GLY A 58 21.77 0.67 0.87
CA GLY A 58 21.18 1.84 1.49
C GLY A 58 19.79 1.59 2.08
N ASN A 59 19.29 2.55 2.87
CA ASN A 59 18.09 2.37 3.70
C ASN A 59 16.77 2.91 3.12
N LYS A 60 16.82 3.59 1.97
CA LYS A 60 15.64 4.24 1.35
C LYS A 60 14.86 3.29 0.44
N PHE A 61 13.56 3.52 0.29
CA PHE A 61 12.69 2.73 -0.59
C PHE A 61 12.70 1.21 -0.29
N LEU A 62 12.89 0.84 0.99
CA LEU A 62 12.84 -0.55 1.45
C LEU A 62 11.64 -0.85 2.37
N TYR A 63 10.65 0.03 2.40
CA TYR A 63 9.47 -0.13 3.25
C TYR A 63 8.44 -0.97 2.49
N PRO A 64 8.16 -2.21 2.92
CA PRO A 64 7.09 -2.99 2.33
C PRO A 64 5.73 -2.38 2.69
N GLY A 65 4.72 -2.69 1.89
CA GLY A 65 3.36 -2.24 2.13
C GLY A 65 2.36 -2.89 1.18
N CYS A 66 1.21 -2.24 1.00
CA CYS A 66 0.15 -2.65 0.09
C CYS A 66 0.40 -2.32 -1.40
N GLY A 67 1.68 -2.25 -1.80
CA GLY A 67 2.08 -1.88 -3.16
C GLY A 67 2.31 -0.38 -3.38
N TYR A 68 2.87 -0.06 -4.54
CA TYR A 68 3.05 1.31 -5.04
C TYR A 68 1.98 1.66 -6.09
N GLY A 69 1.72 2.96 -6.20
CA GLY A 69 0.83 3.54 -7.20
C GLY A 69 1.38 4.87 -7.74
N GLY A 70 0.46 5.76 -8.11
CA GLY A 70 0.76 7.08 -8.67
C GLY A 70 1.03 7.05 -10.18
N SER A 71 1.25 8.21 -10.75
CA SER A 71 1.45 8.36 -12.21
C SER A 71 2.87 8.06 -12.70
N CYS A 72 3.85 8.00 -11.81
CA CYS A 72 5.25 7.86 -12.19
C CYS A 72 5.66 6.39 -12.35
N PHE A 73 5.65 5.60 -11.27
CA PHE A 73 6.23 4.24 -11.32
C PHE A 73 5.45 3.28 -12.23
N PRO A 74 4.13 3.10 -12.08
CA PRO A 74 3.38 2.17 -12.94
C PRO A 74 3.52 2.52 -14.43
N LYS A 75 3.41 3.82 -14.76
CA LYS A 75 3.52 4.31 -16.13
C LYS A 75 4.92 4.08 -16.70
N ASP A 76 5.97 4.50 -15.99
CA ASP A 76 7.34 4.47 -16.51
C ASP A 76 7.89 3.04 -16.58
N VAL A 77 7.54 2.17 -15.63
CA VAL A 77 7.90 0.73 -15.68
C VAL A 77 7.23 0.04 -16.87
N LYS A 78 5.90 0.20 -17.03
CA LYS A 78 5.14 -0.35 -18.17
C LYS A 78 5.66 0.19 -19.51
N ALA A 79 5.97 1.49 -19.57
CA ALA A 79 6.52 2.12 -20.76
C ALA A 79 7.89 1.54 -21.12
N LEU A 80 8.80 1.37 -20.15
CA LEU A 80 10.12 0.81 -20.42
C LEU A 80 10.05 -0.67 -20.86
N ILE A 81 9.20 -1.48 -20.21
CA ILE A 81 8.93 -2.86 -20.64
C ILE A 81 8.44 -2.87 -22.09
N LYS A 82 7.43 -2.06 -22.40
CA LYS A 82 6.85 -1.98 -23.74
C LYS A 82 7.90 -1.53 -24.77
N THR A 83 8.68 -0.50 -24.47
CA THR A 83 9.74 -0.02 -25.37
C THR A 83 10.77 -1.12 -25.67
N ALA A 84 11.18 -1.87 -24.65
CA ALA A 84 12.11 -2.98 -24.82
C ALA A 84 11.52 -4.10 -25.69
N ASP A 85 10.27 -4.51 -25.43
CA ASP A 85 9.58 -5.54 -26.21
C ASP A 85 9.47 -5.14 -27.71
N HIS A 86 9.22 -3.86 -28.01
CA HIS A 86 9.20 -3.35 -29.41
C HIS A 86 10.56 -3.44 -30.11
N HIS A 87 11.66 -3.47 -29.35
CA HIS A 87 13.01 -3.64 -29.86
C HIS A 87 13.50 -5.10 -29.78
N GLY A 88 12.61 -6.05 -29.48
CA GLY A 88 12.95 -7.47 -29.37
C GLY A 88 13.77 -7.83 -28.13
N TYR A 89 13.77 -6.98 -27.09
CA TYR A 89 14.43 -7.24 -25.81
C TYR A 89 13.42 -7.41 -24.68
N GLU A 90 13.56 -8.47 -23.89
CA GLU A 90 12.66 -8.72 -22.77
C GLU A 90 13.23 -8.21 -21.43
N MET A 91 12.54 -7.26 -20.80
CA MET A 91 12.85 -6.77 -19.45
C MET A 91 12.35 -7.71 -18.35
N LYS A 92 12.95 -8.90 -18.23
CA LYS A 92 12.53 -9.94 -17.26
C LYS A 92 12.37 -9.44 -15.82
N VAL A 93 13.35 -8.66 -15.35
CA VAL A 93 13.31 -8.09 -13.98
C VAL A 93 12.12 -7.16 -13.81
N LEU A 94 11.84 -6.28 -14.78
CA LEU A 94 10.74 -5.32 -14.64
C LEU A 94 9.36 -5.95 -14.78
N LYS A 95 9.22 -6.98 -15.61
CA LYS A 95 7.99 -7.78 -15.68
C LYS A 95 7.66 -8.40 -14.31
N ALA A 96 8.66 -8.98 -13.64
CA ALA A 96 8.49 -9.51 -12.28
C ALA A 96 8.14 -8.41 -11.25
N VAL A 97 8.78 -7.24 -11.36
CA VAL A 97 8.50 -6.08 -10.48
C VAL A 97 7.06 -5.61 -10.61
N GLU A 98 6.55 -5.52 -11.84
CA GLU A 98 5.15 -5.19 -12.13
C GLU A 98 4.19 -6.24 -11.58
N GLU A 99 4.46 -7.53 -11.86
CA GLU A 99 3.62 -8.64 -11.41
C GLU A 99 3.50 -8.71 -9.88
N VAL A 100 4.62 -8.58 -9.17
CA VAL A 100 4.63 -8.53 -7.70
C VAL A 100 3.79 -7.36 -7.20
N ASN A 101 3.90 -6.18 -7.82
CA ASN A 101 3.14 -5.01 -7.37
C ASN A 101 1.63 -5.17 -7.60
N GLU A 102 1.21 -5.71 -8.75
CA GLU A 102 -0.21 -5.95 -9.04
C GLU A 102 -0.82 -6.96 -8.04
N HIS A 103 -0.09 -8.02 -7.70
CA HIS A 103 -0.52 -8.95 -6.66
C HIS A 103 -0.55 -8.28 -5.26
N GLN A 104 0.44 -7.43 -4.96
CA GLN A 104 0.56 -6.77 -3.66
C GLN A 104 -0.57 -5.77 -3.39
N LYS A 105 -1.11 -5.10 -4.42
CA LYS A 105 -2.26 -4.17 -4.28
C LYS A 105 -3.49 -4.83 -3.64
N SER A 106 -3.62 -6.15 -3.71
CA SER A 106 -4.72 -6.93 -3.10
C SER A 106 -4.41 -7.49 -1.70
N VAL A 107 -3.20 -7.27 -1.16
CA VAL A 107 -2.72 -7.99 0.05
C VAL A 107 -3.60 -7.75 1.28
N LEU A 108 -4.09 -6.52 1.47
CA LEU A 108 -4.96 -6.20 2.61
C LEU A 108 -6.32 -6.89 2.51
N TYR A 109 -6.88 -6.95 1.30
CA TYR A 109 -8.11 -7.69 1.06
C TYR A 109 -7.92 -9.19 1.32
N ARG A 110 -6.82 -9.79 0.86
CA ARG A 110 -6.52 -11.22 1.11
C ARG A 110 -6.39 -11.50 2.60
N LYS A 111 -5.64 -10.69 3.34
CA LYS A 111 -5.51 -10.80 4.80
C LYS A 111 -6.85 -10.68 5.53
N LEU A 112 -7.71 -9.75 5.10
CA LEU A 112 -9.06 -9.60 5.64
C LEU A 112 -9.92 -10.84 5.37
N LYS A 113 -9.88 -11.34 4.13
CA LYS A 113 -10.61 -12.52 3.70
C LYS A 113 -10.18 -13.76 4.49
N ASP A 114 -8.88 -13.93 4.69
CA ASP A 114 -8.32 -15.03 5.46
C ASP A 114 -8.74 -14.96 6.93
N TYR A 115 -8.68 -13.77 7.55
CA TYR A 115 -9.14 -13.55 8.92
C TYR A 115 -10.61 -13.95 9.13
N TYR A 116 -11.49 -13.53 8.21
CA TYR A 116 -12.91 -13.87 8.25
C TYR A 116 -13.25 -15.21 7.59
N LYS A 117 -12.27 -15.99 7.15
CA LYS A 117 -12.46 -17.29 6.46
C LYS A 117 -13.44 -17.19 5.29
N GLY A 118 -13.40 -16.07 4.56
CA GLY A 118 -14.29 -15.77 3.42
C GLY A 118 -15.64 -15.15 3.78
N ALA A 119 -16.02 -15.03 5.05
CA ALA A 119 -17.32 -14.49 5.47
C ALA A 119 -17.33 -12.94 5.48
N LEU A 120 -17.28 -12.34 4.29
CA LEU A 120 -17.20 -10.89 4.10
C LEU A 120 -18.53 -10.21 3.76
N VAL A 121 -19.54 -10.96 3.31
CA VAL A 121 -20.85 -10.43 2.92
C VAL A 121 -21.49 -9.67 4.09
N GLY A 122 -21.90 -8.42 3.84
CA GLY A 122 -22.56 -7.56 4.83
C GLY A 122 -21.64 -6.94 5.88
N LYS A 123 -20.33 -7.24 5.86
CA LYS A 123 -19.37 -6.59 6.76
C LYS A 123 -19.11 -5.15 6.36
N GLN A 124 -18.89 -4.30 7.36
CA GLN A 124 -18.60 -2.90 7.19
C GLN A 124 -17.09 -2.65 7.39
N ILE A 125 -16.39 -2.30 6.32
CA ILE A 125 -14.93 -2.13 6.35
C ILE A 125 -14.57 -0.65 6.30
N ALA A 126 -13.76 -0.19 7.25
CA ALA A 126 -13.22 1.16 7.27
C ALA A 126 -11.89 1.21 6.51
N LEU A 127 -11.70 2.20 5.65
CA LEU A 127 -10.42 2.47 4.97
C LEU A 127 -9.89 3.83 5.43
N TRP A 128 -8.67 3.82 5.96
CA TRP A 128 -7.89 5.03 6.18
C TRP A 128 -6.87 5.19 5.06
N GLY A 129 -7.00 6.29 4.31
CA GLY A 129 -6.15 6.60 3.17
C GLY A 129 -6.74 6.12 1.84
N LEU A 130 -6.76 7.03 0.88
CA LEU A 130 -7.28 6.83 -0.46
C LEU A 130 -6.25 7.19 -1.53
N SER A 131 -5.46 8.25 -1.33
CA SER A 131 -4.37 8.59 -2.26
C SER A 131 -3.28 7.53 -2.30
N PHE A 132 -2.47 7.50 -3.37
CA PHE A 132 -1.43 6.47 -3.50
C PHE A 132 -0.28 6.63 -2.49
N LYS A 133 -0.11 7.83 -1.94
CA LYS A 133 0.87 8.22 -0.91
C LYS A 133 0.36 9.46 -0.16
N PRO A 134 0.94 9.81 1.00
CA PRO A 134 0.59 11.05 1.71
C PRO A 134 0.86 12.33 0.89
N GLU A 135 0.23 13.41 1.33
CA GLU A 135 0.39 14.79 0.85
C GLU A 135 -0.02 15.00 -0.62
N THR A 136 -1.00 14.23 -1.11
CA THR A 136 -1.58 14.39 -2.45
C THR A 136 -3.01 13.83 -2.50
N ASP A 137 -3.81 14.35 -3.44
CA ASP A 137 -5.12 13.82 -3.86
C ASP A 137 -5.02 12.76 -4.98
N ASP A 138 -3.82 12.52 -5.54
CA ASP A 138 -3.64 11.63 -6.67
C ASP A 138 -3.99 10.19 -6.30
N MET A 139 -5.02 9.65 -6.98
CA MET A 139 -5.49 8.28 -6.80
C MET A 139 -5.16 7.37 -7.99
N ARG A 140 -4.40 7.86 -8.99
CA ARG A 140 -4.00 7.02 -10.13
C ARG A 140 -3.22 5.82 -9.63
N GLU A 141 -3.65 4.62 -10.05
CA GLU A 141 -3.01 3.34 -9.67
C GLU A 141 -2.91 3.13 -8.15
N ALA A 142 -3.74 3.81 -7.34
CA ALA A 142 -3.71 3.69 -5.89
C ALA A 142 -4.18 2.29 -5.43
N PRO A 143 -3.50 1.66 -4.45
CA PRO A 143 -3.93 0.38 -3.88
C PRO A 143 -5.35 0.40 -3.32
N SER A 144 -5.79 1.54 -2.78
CA SER A 144 -7.14 1.78 -2.25
C SER A 144 -8.23 1.44 -3.26
N LEU A 145 -8.09 1.84 -4.53
CA LEU A 145 -9.06 1.56 -5.58
C LEU A 145 -9.18 0.07 -5.88
N VAL A 146 -8.07 -0.66 -5.81
CA VAL A 146 -8.06 -2.11 -5.99
C VAL A 146 -8.77 -2.80 -4.83
N ILE A 147 -8.45 -2.39 -3.59
CA ILE A 147 -9.05 -2.93 -2.38
C ILE A 147 -10.56 -2.67 -2.36
N ILE A 148 -11.00 -1.43 -2.62
CA ILE A 148 -12.42 -1.06 -2.69
C ILE A 148 -13.17 -1.95 -3.67
N ARG A 149 -12.63 -2.13 -4.88
CA ARG A 149 -13.26 -2.99 -5.89
C ARG A 149 -13.44 -4.43 -5.41
N TYR A 150 -12.42 -5.02 -4.77
CA TYR A 150 -12.53 -6.39 -4.24
C TYR A 150 -13.56 -6.49 -3.11
N LEU A 151 -13.58 -5.52 -2.18
CA LEU A 151 -14.52 -5.50 -1.07
C LEU A 151 -15.98 -5.34 -1.53
N LEU A 152 -16.23 -4.46 -2.50
CA LEU A 152 -17.57 -4.29 -3.08
C LEU A 152 -18.04 -5.57 -3.78
N ASN A 153 -17.15 -6.24 -4.51
CA ASN A 153 -17.47 -7.51 -5.18
C ASN A 153 -17.80 -8.65 -4.20
N GLU A 154 -17.32 -8.57 -2.96
CA GLU A 154 -17.61 -9.52 -1.87
C GLU A 154 -18.85 -9.13 -1.05
N GLY A 155 -19.55 -8.06 -1.43
CA GLY A 155 -20.75 -7.60 -0.76
C GLY A 155 -20.49 -6.88 0.57
N CYS A 156 -19.30 -6.30 0.76
CA CYS A 156 -19.02 -5.44 1.91
C CYS A 156 -19.61 -4.04 1.72
N SER A 157 -19.98 -3.40 2.83
CA SER A 157 -20.15 -1.95 2.91
C SER A 157 -18.82 -1.31 3.28
N ILE A 158 -18.50 -0.15 2.70
CA ILE A 158 -17.19 0.49 2.91
C ILE A 158 -17.38 1.91 3.40
N LYS A 159 -16.69 2.27 4.48
CA LYS A 159 -16.51 3.64 4.94
C LYS A 159 -15.09 4.08 4.66
N VAL A 160 -14.91 5.28 4.12
CA VAL A 160 -13.59 5.79 3.74
C VAL A 160 -13.32 7.14 4.36
N TYR A 161 -12.05 7.38 4.69
CA TYR A 161 -11.55 8.70 5.03
C TYR A 161 -10.14 8.90 4.47
N ASP A 162 -9.91 10.05 3.85
CA ASP A 162 -8.60 10.56 3.46
C ASP A 162 -8.59 12.09 3.68
N PRO A 163 -7.51 12.68 4.21
CA PRO A 163 -7.48 14.12 4.47
C PRO A 163 -7.60 15.00 3.22
N ILE A 164 -7.28 14.49 2.01
CA ILE A 164 -7.23 15.29 0.78
C ILE A 164 -7.99 14.62 -0.38
N ALA A 165 -7.88 13.31 -0.56
CA ALA A 165 -8.34 12.62 -1.78
C ALA A 165 -9.84 12.30 -1.82
N MET A 166 -10.64 12.76 -0.86
CA MET A 166 -12.08 12.45 -0.79
C MET A 166 -12.87 12.93 -2.03
N PRO A 167 -12.69 14.17 -2.54
CA PRO A 167 -13.38 14.61 -3.75
C PRO A 167 -12.97 13.80 -4.99
N GLU A 168 -11.67 13.51 -5.13
CA GLU A 168 -11.14 12.74 -6.26
C GLU A 168 -11.64 11.30 -6.23
N CYS A 169 -11.69 10.68 -5.04
CA CYS A 169 -12.28 9.37 -4.86
C CYS A 169 -13.74 9.36 -5.31
N ARG A 170 -14.55 10.32 -4.85
CA ARG A 170 -15.96 10.44 -5.27
C ARG A 170 -16.10 10.66 -6.77
N ARG A 171 -15.20 11.43 -7.39
CA ARG A 171 -15.17 11.60 -8.85
C ARG A 171 -14.91 10.28 -9.59
N ILE A 172 -14.06 9.40 -9.05
CA ILE A 172 -13.67 8.13 -9.69
C ILE A 172 -14.72 7.04 -9.49
N ILE A 173 -15.25 6.86 -8.27
CA ILE A 173 -16.10 5.71 -7.91
C ILE A 173 -17.53 6.07 -7.48
N GLY A 174 -17.91 7.35 -7.54
CA GLY A 174 -19.24 7.82 -7.16
C GLY A 174 -19.59 7.53 -5.71
N ASP A 175 -20.85 7.23 -5.44
CA ASP A 175 -21.36 6.94 -4.09
C ASP A 175 -21.31 5.43 -3.74
N SER A 176 -20.38 4.70 -4.35
CA SER A 176 -20.19 3.26 -4.08
C SER A 176 -19.67 2.98 -2.67
N VAL A 177 -19.19 4.01 -1.97
CA VAL A 177 -18.69 3.95 -0.58
C VAL A 177 -19.26 5.12 0.23
N VAL A 178 -19.23 4.99 1.55
CA VAL A 178 -19.61 6.07 2.47
C VAL A 178 -18.39 6.94 2.77
N TYR A 179 -18.50 8.23 2.47
CA TYR A 179 -17.46 9.23 2.71
C TYR A 179 -17.65 9.86 4.10
N CYS A 180 -16.68 9.64 4.98
CA CYS A 180 -16.73 10.14 6.36
C CYS A 180 -15.99 11.48 6.50
N ASN A 181 -16.37 12.29 7.49
CA ASN A 181 -15.79 13.62 7.73
C ASN A 181 -14.46 13.56 8.48
N ASP A 182 -14.26 12.51 9.28
CA ASP A 182 -13.02 12.27 10.00
C ASP A 182 -12.69 10.77 10.08
N MET A 183 -11.47 10.49 10.55
CA MET A 183 -10.96 9.12 10.66
C MET A 183 -11.77 8.25 11.64
N TYR A 184 -12.39 8.82 12.68
CA TYR A 184 -13.16 8.06 13.66
C TYR A 184 -14.56 7.74 13.17
N GLU A 185 -15.22 8.64 12.44
CA GLU A 185 -16.52 8.37 11.81
C GLU A 185 -16.42 7.16 10.84
N ALA A 186 -15.28 7.01 10.15
CA ALA A 186 -15.01 5.85 9.32
C ALA A 186 -14.99 4.53 10.11
N LEU A 187 -14.58 4.56 11.39
CA LEU A 187 -14.51 3.39 12.26
C LEU A 187 -15.86 3.01 12.87
N GLU A 188 -16.80 3.94 12.99
CA GLU A 188 -18.07 3.69 13.67
C GLU A 188 -18.83 2.50 13.07
N ASN A 189 -19.09 1.50 13.90
CA ASN A 189 -19.73 0.24 13.56
C ASN A 189 -18.99 -0.56 12.47
N SER A 190 -17.67 -0.36 12.31
CA SER A 190 -16.87 -1.17 11.38
C SER A 190 -16.46 -2.51 11.98
N ASP A 191 -16.38 -3.52 11.13
CA ASP A 191 -15.84 -4.85 11.44
C ASP A 191 -14.31 -4.86 11.37
N ALA A 192 -13.70 -3.99 10.56
CA ALA A 192 -12.26 -3.90 10.43
C ALA A 192 -11.82 -2.53 9.93
N LEU A 193 -10.61 -2.13 10.31
CA LEU A 193 -9.87 -1.02 9.72
C LEU A 193 -8.78 -1.56 8.79
N LEU A 194 -8.77 -1.08 7.55
CA LEU A 194 -7.65 -1.22 6.61
C LEU A 194 -6.94 0.13 6.48
N LEU A 195 -5.68 0.19 6.92
CA LEU A 195 -4.83 1.37 6.70
C LEU A 195 -4.07 1.21 5.37
N VAL A 196 -4.39 2.09 4.41
CA VAL A 196 -3.88 2.01 3.04
C VAL A 196 -2.86 3.11 2.74
N THR A 197 -2.94 4.27 3.40
CA THR A 197 -2.01 5.40 3.16
C THR A 197 -1.56 6.03 4.46
N GLU A 198 -0.24 6.17 4.63
CA GLU A 198 0.45 6.53 5.88
C GLU A 198 0.43 8.03 6.22
N TRP A 199 -0.74 8.65 6.15
CA TRP A 199 -0.90 10.04 6.55
C TRP A 199 -0.45 10.28 7.99
N LYS A 200 0.12 11.46 8.25
CA LYS A 200 0.64 11.84 9.59
C LYS A 200 -0.46 11.76 10.65
N GLU A 201 -1.69 12.14 10.30
CA GLU A 201 -2.87 12.09 11.18
C GLU A 201 -3.15 10.67 11.69
N PHE A 202 -2.86 9.64 10.91
CA PHE A 202 -3.12 8.26 11.31
C PHE A 202 -2.06 7.68 12.23
N ARG A 203 -0.96 8.37 12.53
CA ARG A 203 0.16 7.79 13.29
C ARG A 203 -0.11 7.59 14.78
N ILE A 204 -0.97 8.43 15.37
CA ILE A 204 -1.25 8.42 16.81
C ILE A 204 -2.76 8.51 17.04
N PRO A 205 -3.55 7.52 16.60
CA PRO A 205 -4.98 7.50 16.85
C PRO A 205 -5.26 7.22 18.33
N ASP A 206 -6.39 7.71 18.83
CA ASP A 206 -6.92 7.26 20.11
C ASP A 206 -7.48 5.84 19.94
N TRP A 207 -6.66 4.83 20.23
CA TRP A 207 -7.04 3.44 20.12
C TRP A 207 -8.13 3.01 21.12
N VAL A 208 -8.26 3.70 22.27
CA VAL A 208 -9.32 3.42 23.24
C VAL A 208 -10.66 3.85 22.65
N LYS A 209 -10.72 5.06 22.09
CA LYS A 209 -11.89 5.55 21.35
C LYS A 209 -12.18 4.68 20.12
N SER A 210 -11.15 4.35 19.34
CA SER A 210 -11.30 3.53 18.13
C SER A 210 -11.94 2.18 18.44
N LYS A 211 -11.47 1.51 19.50
CA LYS A 211 -12.05 0.25 19.98
C LYS A 211 -13.51 0.40 20.39
N SER A 212 -13.86 1.47 21.11
CA SER A 212 -15.23 1.63 21.63
C SER A 212 -16.29 1.88 20.55
N ILE A 213 -15.88 2.30 19.35
CA ILE A 213 -16.80 2.61 18.23
C ILE A 213 -16.81 1.54 17.15
N MET A 214 -15.89 0.57 17.17
CA MET A 214 -15.87 -0.55 16.23
C MET A 214 -16.75 -1.72 16.72
N ARG A 215 -17.27 -2.54 15.80
CA ARG A 215 -17.94 -3.81 16.14
C ARG A 215 -16.93 -4.92 16.47
N HIS A 216 -15.81 -4.90 15.77
CA HIS A 216 -14.70 -5.83 15.96
C HIS A 216 -13.38 -5.08 15.88
N GLU A 217 -12.46 -5.37 16.79
CA GLU A 217 -11.21 -4.65 16.95
C GLU A 217 -10.10 -5.17 16.01
N LEU A 218 -10.40 -5.29 14.71
CA LEU A 218 -9.43 -5.72 13.70
C LEU A 218 -8.79 -4.52 13.00
N VAL A 219 -7.46 -4.44 13.05
CA VAL A 219 -6.66 -3.47 12.29
C VAL A 219 -5.69 -4.22 11.38
N ILE A 220 -5.79 -3.97 10.07
CA ILE A 220 -4.84 -4.46 9.07
C ILE A 220 -4.09 -3.26 8.49
N ASP A 221 -2.80 -3.20 8.78
CA ASP A 221 -1.93 -2.08 8.43
C ASP A 221 -1.08 -2.40 7.20
N GLY A 222 -1.40 -1.76 6.07
CA GLY A 222 -0.67 -1.89 4.82
C GLY A 222 0.59 -1.04 4.71
N ARG A 223 0.99 -0.34 5.77
CA ARG A 223 2.12 0.59 5.80
C ARG A 223 3.05 0.39 7.00
N ASN A 224 2.72 -0.53 7.92
CA ASN A 224 3.50 -0.86 9.11
C ASN A 224 3.87 0.38 9.95
N ILE A 225 2.93 1.29 10.14
CA ILE A 225 3.16 2.49 10.95
C ILE A 225 2.90 2.27 12.44
N TYR A 226 2.19 1.18 12.80
CA TYR A 226 1.87 0.84 14.18
C TYR A 226 2.80 -0.22 14.76
N ASN A 227 2.90 -0.22 16.10
CA ASN A 227 3.58 -1.27 16.86
C ASN A 227 2.58 -2.37 17.21
N ARG A 228 2.83 -3.62 16.75
CA ARG A 228 1.98 -4.78 17.04
C ARG A 228 1.69 -4.94 18.53
N SER A 229 2.75 -4.99 19.36
CA SER A 229 2.62 -5.25 20.79
C SER A 229 1.80 -4.18 21.52
N GLU A 230 1.88 -2.92 21.08
CA GLU A 230 1.09 -1.82 21.64
C GLU A 230 -0.41 -2.01 21.37
N LEU A 231 -0.80 -2.35 20.13
CA LEU A 231 -2.20 -2.57 19.77
C LEU A 231 -2.75 -3.83 20.45
N GLU A 232 -1.98 -4.90 20.49
CA GLU A 232 -2.37 -6.16 21.14
C GLU A 232 -2.58 -5.96 22.66
N GLN A 233 -1.74 -5.16 23.34
CA GLN A 233 -1.93 -4.81 24.75
C GLN A 233 -3.21 -4.01 25.00
N LYS A 234 -3.70 -3.27 24.00
CA LYS A 234 -5.00 -2.57 24.04
C LYS A 234 -6.17 -3.48 23.64
N GLY A 235 -5.90 -4.76 23.36
CA GLY A 235 -6.89 -5.74 22.94
C GLY A 235 -7.44 -5.46 21.56
N ILE A 236 -6.58 -5.00 20.64
CA ILE A 236 -6.86 -4.83 19.21
C ILE A 236 -6.08 -5.93 18.46
N HIS A 237 -6.76 -6.68 17.60
CA HIS A 237 -6.11 -7.66 16.74
C HIS A 237 -5.40 -6.92 15.59
N TYR A 238 -4.08 -7.06 15.51
CA TYR A 238 -3.26 -6.32 14.56
C TYR A 238 -2.56 -7.23 13.55
N ILE A 239 -2.75 -6.93 12.26
CA ILE A 239 -2.09 -7.60 11.15
C ILE A 239 -1.28 -6.58 10.35
N GLY A 240 0.04 -6.71 10.33
CA GLY A 240 0.94 -5.91 9.49
C GLY A 240 1.31 -6.64 8.20
N ILE A 241 2.13 -5.97 7.38
CA ILE A 241 2.80 -6.58 6.23
C ILE A 241 4.15 -7.17 6.68
N GLY A 242 4.37 -8.46 6.46
CA GLY A 242 5.63 -9.15 6.75
C GLY A 242 5.92 -9.35 8.24
N GLN A 243 4.89 -9.54 9.06
CA GLN A 243 4.99 -9.72 10.52
C GLN A 243 4.07 -10.84 11.01
#